data_AF-A0A969I4J1-F1
#
_entry.id   AF-A0A969I4J1-F1
#
_cell.length_a   1.000
_cell.length_b   1.000
_cell.length_c   1.000
_cell.angle_alpha   90.00
_cell.angle_beta   90.00
_cell.angle_gamma   90.00
#
_symmetry.space_group_name_H-M   'P 1'
#
loop_
_entity.id
_entity.type
_entity.pdbx_description
1 polymer ?
#
loop_
_entity_poly.entity_id
_entity_poly.type
_entity_poly.pdbx_seq_one_letter_code
_entity_poly.pdbx_strand_id
1 'polypeptide(L)'
;MRIVTAFTVAHSFSLTLAVLQILVPPARLVEIAIAASVVLAGLLNLYPPLVRRAVAIAFAFGLVHGFGFANVLLDLGLHDGALAVSLAGFNVGVELGQIAIVGVLLPILFHLRRRPSMARRFVPAASLATSLLAMGWLLERMA
;
A
#
# COMPACT_ATOMS: atom_id res chain seq x y z
N MET A 1 9.06 9.81 5.96
CA MET A 1 8.17 9.83 7.15
C MET A 1 6.77 10.33 6.82
N ARG A 2 6.54 11.60 6.42
CA ARG A 2 5.17 12.13 6.15
C ARG A 2 4.27 11.25 5.24
N ILE A 3 4.83 10.68 4.17
CA ILE A 3 4.09 9.79 3.25
C ILE A 3 3.67 8.49 3.95
N VAL A 4 4.60 7.87 4.69
CA VAL A 4 4.37 6.62 5.43
C VAL A 4 3.28 6.85 6.48
N THR A 5 3.43 7.90 7.30
CA THR A 5 2.44 8.25 8.32
C THR A 5 1.05 8.52 7.73
N ALA A 6 0.96 9.23 6.60
CA ALA A 6 -0.32 9.50 5.95
C ALA A 6 -1.01 8.22 5.45
N PHE A 7 -0.24 7.29 4.86
CA PHE A 7 -0.75 5.97 4.48
C PHE A 7 -1.23 5.20 5.71
N THR A 8 -0.41 5.10 6.76
CA THR A 8 -0.72 4.32 7.97
C THR A 8 -1.96 4.86 8.67
N VAL A 9 -2.10 6.19 8.82
CA VAL A 9 -3.30 6.79 9.43
C VAL A 9 -4.57 6.45 8.63
N ALA A 10 -4.54 6.62 7.31
CA ALA A 10 -5.69 6.31 6.45
C ALA A 10 -6.03 4.81 6.44
N HIS A 11 -5.00 3.98 6.41
CA HIS A 11 -5.11 2.53 6.48
C HIS A 11 -5.76 2.10 7.79
N SER A 12 -5.23 2.54 8.93
CA SER A 12 -5.81 2.25 10.25
C SER A 12 -7.28 2.65 10.32
N PHE A 13 -7.62 3.83 9.80
CA PHE A 13 -9.00 4.31 9.79
C PHE A 13 -9.95 3.38 9.01
N SER A 14 -9.61 3.08 7.75
CA SER A 14 -10.43 2.18 6.91
C SER A 14 -10.51 0.75 7.46
N LEU A 15 -9.42 0.23 8.01
CA LEU A 15 -9.39 -1.08 8.66
C LEU A 15 -10.31 -1.11 9.88
N THR A 16 -10.25 -0.10 10.75
CA THR A 16 -11.12 0.00 11.92
C THR A 16 -12.60 0.05 11.51
N LEU A 17 -12.95 0.82 10.46
CA LEU A 17 -14.32 0.88 9.96
C LEU A 17 -14.84 -0.50 9.52
N ALA A 18 -14.01 -1.28 8.84
CA ALA A 18 -14.42 -2.59 8.34
C ALA A 18 -14.46 -3.67 9.42
N VAL A 19 -13.48 -3.67 10.33
CA VAL A 19 -13.45 -4.61 11.45
C VAL A 19 -14.62 -4.37 12.42
N LEU A 20 -14.99 -3.11 12.67
CA LEU A 20 -16.20 -2.76 13.44
C LEU A 20 -17.52 -2.97 12.67
N GLN A 21 -17.48 -3.51 11.45
CA GLN A 21 -18.64 -3.73 10.58
C GLN A 21 -19.42 -2.44 10.25
N ILE A 22 -18.81 -1.25 10.40
CA ILE A 22 -19.43 0.03 10.08
C ILE A 22 -19.50 0.23 8.56
N LEU A 23 -18.43 -0.14 7.85
CA LEU A 23 -18.36 -0.08 6.40
C LEU A 23 -17.53 -1.25 5.86
N VAL A 24 -18.19 -2.17 5.15
CA VAL A 24 -17.56 -3.37 4.59
C VAL A 24 -17.83 -3.40 3.08
N PRO A 25 -16.94 -2.80 2.25
CA PRO A 25 -17.10 -2.85 0.81
C PRO A 25 -16.91 -4.28 0.28
N PRO A 26 -17.51 -4.64 -0.87
CA PRO A 26 -17.28 -5.94 -1.50
C PRO A 26 -15.80 -6.21 -1.75
N ALA A 27 -15.30 -7.37 -1.32
CA ALA A 27 -13.89 -7.76 -1.43
C ALA A 27 -13.33 -7.57 -2.85
N ARG A 28 -14.11 -7.98 -3.87
CA ARG A 28 -13.74 -7.82 -5.28
C ARG A 28 -13.46 -6.36 -5.66
N LEU A 29 -14.27 -5.41 -5.18
CA LEU A 29 -14.05 -3.98 -5.49
C LEU A 29 -12.80 -3.44 -4.79
N VAL A 30 -12.55 -3.89 -3.57
CA VAL A 30 -11.35 -3.52 -2.82
C VAL A 30 -10.09 -4.06 -3.51
N GLU A 31 -10.08 -5.35 -3.88
CA GLU A 31 -8.96 -5.97 -4.60
C GLU A 31 -8.68 -5.27 -5.94
N ILE A 32 -9.72 -4.96 -6.73
CA ILE A 32 -9.60 -4.18 -7.98
C ILE A 32 -8.98 -2.80 -7.69
N ALA A 33 -9.45 -2.11 -6.66
CA ALA A 33 -8.95 -0.78 -6.32
C ALA A 33 -7.49 -0.83 -5.81
N ILE A 34 -7.11 -1.86 -5.05
CA ILE A 34 -5.72 -2.11 -4.64
C ILE A 34 -4.87 -2.36 -5.88
N ALA A 35 -5.26 -3.26 -6.78
CA ALA A 35 -4.50 -3.55 -8.01
C ALA A 35 -4.31 -2.29 -8.87
N ALA A 36 -5.40 -1.53 -9.10
CA ALA A 36 -5.37 -0.27 -9.82
C ALA A 36 -4.45 0.77 -9.16
N SER A 37 -4.43 0.84 -7.82
CA SER A 37 -3.53 1.75 -7.09
C SER A 37 -2.06 1.42 -7.31
N VAL A 38 -1.70 0.13 -7.43
CA VAL A 38 -0.32 -0.30 -7.69
C VAL A 38 0.10 -0.01 -9.13
N VAL A 39 -0.79 -0.23 -10.11
CA VAL A 39 -0.58 0.19 -11.50
C VAL A 39 -0.29 1.69 -11.53
N LEU A 40 -1.15 2.49 -10.90
CA LEU A 40 -1.02 3.93 -10.83
C LEU A 40 0.29 4.34 -10.13
N ALA A 41 0.64 3.72 -9.00
CA ALA A 41 1.88 4.01 -8.28
C ALA A 41 3.13 3.83 -9.15
N GLY A 42 3.19 2.71 -9.90
CA GLY A 42 4.30 2.46 -10.82
C GLY A 42 4.36 3.48 -11.94
N LEU A 43 3.22 3.84 -12.55
CA LEU A 43 3.17 4.88 -13.58
C LEU A 43 3.58 6.24 -13.02
N LEU A 44 3.08 6.63 -11.85
CA LEU A 44 3.40 7.90 -11.19
C LEU A 44 4.89 8.04 -10.88
N ASN A 45 5.59 6.94 -10.62
CA ASN A 45 7.03 6.95 -10.41
C ASN A 45 7.81 7.38 -11.67
N LEU A 46 7.19 7.31 -12.86
CA LEU A 46 7.72 7.81 -14.12
C LEU A 46 7.44 9.30 -14.38
N TYR A 47 6.58 9.93 -13.57
CA TYR A 47 6.11 11.31 -13.75
C TYR A 47 6.53 12.22 -12.56
N PRO A 48 7.69 12.91 -12.65
CA PRO A 48 8.22 13.76 -11.58
C PRO A 48 7.28 14.83 -10.98
N PRO A 49 6.37 15.49 -11.75
CA PRO A 49 5.53 16.55 -11.19
C PRO A 49 4.54 16.07 -10.12
N LEU A 50 4.07 14.81 -10.19
CA LEU A 50 3.07 14.28 -9.26
C LEU A 50 3.68 13.84 -7.91
N VAL A 51 5.00 13.79 -7.79
CA VAL A 51 5.71 13.57 -6.51
C VAL A 51 5.31 14.63 -5.47
N ARG A 52 4.94 15.84 -5.91
CA ARG A 52 4.44 16.91 -5.02
C ARG A 52 3.14 16.54 -4.29
N ARG A 53 2.35 15.62 -4.84
CA ARG A 53 1.08 15.14 -4.26
C ARG A 53 1.24 13.79 -3.55
N ALA A 54 2.45 13.29 -3.39
CA ALA A 54 2.71 11.94 -2.87
C ALA A 54 2.08 11.66 -1.51
N VAL A 55 1.99 12.67 -0.62
CA VAL A 55 1.31 12.51 0.69
C VAL A 55 -0.19 12.28 0.51
N ALA A 56 -0.86 13.06 -0.34
CA ALA A 56 -2.29 12.92 -0.60
C ALA A 56 -2.60 11.59 -1.33
N ILE A 57 -1.75 11.20 -2.27
CA ILE A 57 -1.86 9.92 -2.99
C ILE A 57 -1.69 8.75 -2.02
N ALA A 58 -0.68 8.79 -1.14
CA ALA A 58 -0.45 7.76 -0.13
C ALA A 58 -1.60 7.67 0.88
N PHE A 59 -2.18 8.80 1.28
CA PHE A 59 -3.39 8.81 2.11
C PHE A 59 -4.56 8.12 1.39
N ALA A 60 -4.83 8.46 0.12
CA ALA A 60 -5.89 7.84 -0.66
C ALA A 60 -5.68 6.33 -0.84
N PHE A 61 -4.44 5.90 -1.10
CA PHE A 61 -4.10 4.48 -1.18
C PHE A 61 -4.28 3.78 0.17
N GLY A 62 -3.88 4.42 1.27
CA GLY A 62 -4.09 3.89 2.62
C GLY A 62 -5.55 3.59 2.90
N LEU A 63 -6.47 4.50 2.54
CA LEU A 63 -7.92 4.31 2.71
C LEU A 63 -8.44 3.06 1.99
N VAL A 64 -7.92 2.76 0.80
CA VAL A 64 -8.33 1.60 0.02
C VAL A 64 -7.73 0.32 0.60
N HIS A 65 -6.44 0.37 0.94
CA HIS A 65 -5.69 -0.82 1.36
C HIS A 65 -6.15 -1.35 2.72
N GLY A 66 -6.59 -0.49 3.65
CA GLY A 66 -7.07 -0.95 4.96
C GLY A 66 -8.34 -1.79 4.89
N PHE A 67 -9.19 -1.59 3.88
CA PHE A 67 -10.32 -2.49 3.63
C PHE A 67 -9.89 -3.88 3.17
N GLY A 68 -8.72 -4.02 2.52
CA GLY A 68 -8.25 -5.30 1.96
C GLY A 68 -7.88 -6.33 3.02
N PHE A 69 -7.44 -5.88 4.19
CA PHE A 69 -7.05 -6.76 5.30
C PHE A 69 -8.20 -7.09 6.27
N ALA A 70 -9.32 -6.38 6.19
CA ALA A 70 -10.42 -6.57 7.12
C ALA A 70 -11.01 -7.97 7.07
N ASN A 71 -11.16 -8.55 5.86
CA ASN A 71 -11.67 -9.92 5.70
C ASN A 71 -10.79 -10.94 6.43
N VAL A 72 -9.46 -10.81 6.34
CA VAL A 72 -8.51 -11.70 7.03
C VAL A 72 -8.66 -11.58 8.55
N LEU A 73 -8.83 -10.36 9.09
CA LEU A 73 -9.00 -10.14 10.53
C LEU A 73 -10.35 -10.63 11.07
N LEU A 74 -11.40 -10.54 10.26
CA LEU A 74 -12.73 -11.08 10.58
C LEU A 74 -12.73 -12.61 10.58
N ASP A 75 -12.05 -13.23 9.61
CA ASP A 75 -11.91 -14.69 9.53
C ASP A 75 -11.14 -15.28 10.72
N LEU A 76 -10.28 -14.48 11.37
CA LEU A 76 -9.56 -14.88 12.59
C LEU A 76 -10.44 -14.93 13.85
N GLY A 77 -11.74 -14.59 13.76
CA GLY A 77 -12.72 -14.82 14.83
C GLY A 77 -12.43 -14.03 16.11
N LEU A 78 -11.94 -12.79 15.98
CA LEU A 78 -11.58 -11.95 17.13
C LEU A 78 -12.82 -11.68 18.00
N HIS A 79 -12.83 -12.21 19.23
CA HIS A 79 -13.81 -11.85 20.24
C HIS A 79 -13.64 -10.36 20.60
N ASP A 80 -14.76 -9.64 20.81
CA ASP A 80 -14.82 -8.18 20.97
C ASP A 80 -13.80 -7.59 21.97
N GLY A 81 -13.44 -8.35 23.02
CA GLY A 81 -12.49 -7.91 24.04
C GLY A 81 -11.03 -7.78 23.58
N ALA A 82 -10.62 -8.47 22.50
CA ALA A 82 -9.25 -8.44 21.98
C ALA A 82 -9.07 -7.54 20.75
N LEU A 83 -10.16 -7.01 20.20
CA LEU A 83 -10.17 -6.30 18.92
C LEU A 83 -9.21 -5.11 18.89
N ALA A 84 -9.24 -4.27 19.93
CA ALA A 84 -8.38 -3.09 20.02
C ALA A 84 -6.89 -3.47 20.07
N VAL A 85 -6.55 -4.54 20.79
CA VAL A 85 -5.17 -5.05 20.90
C VAL A 85 -4.72 -5.65 19.57
N SER A 86 -5.58 -6.42 18.90
CA SER A 86 -5.27 -6.98 17.57
C SER A 86 -5.10 -5.89 16.51
N LEU A 87 -5.96 -4.86 16.51
CA LEU A 87 -5.82 -3.71 15.62
C LEU A 87 -4.53 -2.92 15.89
N ALA A 88 -4.20 -2.70 17.17
CA ALA A 88 -2.95 -2.04 17.54
C ALA A 88 -1.73 -2.87 17.10
N GLY A 89 -1.72 -4.17 17.39
CA GLY A 89 -0.65 -5.09 17.01
C GLY A 89 -0.48 -5.21 15.49
N PHE A 90 -1.59 -5.25 14.74
CA PHE A 90 -1.57 -5.25 13.28
C PHE A 90 -0.93 -3.96 12.74
N ASN A 91 -1.35 -2.79 13.23
CA ASN A 91 -0.80 -1.51 12.77
C ASN A 91 0.69 -1.35 13.14
N VAL A 92 1.10 -1.78 14.34
CA VAL A 92 2.51 -1.83 14.73
C VAL A 92 3.29 -2.76 13.80
N GLY A 93 2.73 -3.93 13.46
CA GLY A 93 3.31 -4.86 12.50
C GLY A 93 3.49 -4.24 11.11
N VAL A 94 2.49 -3.51 10.61
CA VAL A 94 2.58 -2.78 9.33
C VAL A 94 3.68 -1.73 9.37
N GLU A 95 3.74 -0.91 10.42
CA GLU A 95 4.75 0.14 10.54
C GLU A 95 6.16 -0.44 10.65
N LEU A 96 6.35 -1.51 11.43
CA LEU A 96 7.62 -2.24 11.50
C LEU A 96 8.01 -2.86 10.16
N GLY A 97 7.06 -3.45 9.44
CA GLY A 97 7.28 -4.00 8.10
C GLY A 97 7.70 -2.91 7.09
N GLN A 98 7.04 -1.75 7.12
CA GLN A 98 7.40 -0.61 6.30
C GLN A 98 8.80 -0.09 6.64
N ILE A 99 9.14 0.04 7.93
CA ILE A 99 10.48 0.44 8.38
C ILE A 99 11.53 -0.55 7.90
N ALA A 100 11.28 -1.86 8.02
CA ALA A 100 12.20 -2.91 7.57
C ALA A 100 12.43 -2.82 6.04
N ILE A 101 11.36 -2.73 5.25
CA ILE A 101 11.45 -2.59 3.79
C ILE A 101 12.23 -1.32 3.42
N VAL A 102 11.91 -0.18 4.04
CA VAL A 102 12.61 1.09 3.82
C VAL A 102 14.08 0.99 4.21
N GLY A 103 14.39 0.34 5.33
CA GLY A 103 15.74 0.12 5.83
C GLY A 103 16.60 -0.71 4.88
N VAL A 104 16.02 -1.66 4.14
CA VAL A 104 16.71 -2.47 3.13
C VAL A 104 16.78 -1.77 1.77
N LEU A 105 15.67 -1.20 1.29
CA LEU A 105 15.60 -0.65 -0.06
C LEU A 105 16.28 0.72 -0.18
N LEU A 106 16.26 1.57 0.85
CA LEU A 106 16.91 2.89 0.78
C LEU A 106 18.42 2.81 0.54
N PRO A 107 19.21 1.98 1.24
CA PRO A 107 20.64 1.82 0.95
C PRO A 107 20.90 1.38 -0.50
N ILE A 108 20.11 0.43 -1.01
CA ILE A 108 20.22 -0.07 -2.39
C ILE A 108 19.96 1.07 -3.38
N LEU A 109 18.85 1.80 -3.20
CA LEU A 109 18.50 2.95 -4.03
C LEU A 109 19.54 4.05 -3.95
N PHE A 110 20.09 4.33 -2.76
CA PHE A 110 21.14 5.32 -2.57
C PHE A 110 22.44 4.94 -3.29
N HIS A 111 22.83 3.67 -3.21
CA HIS A 111 23.98 3.15 -3.95
C HIS A 111 23.75 3.22 -5.47
N LEU A 112 22.56 2.83 -5.94
CA LEU A 112 22.17 2.91 -7.35
C LEU A 112 22.18 4.36 -7.86
N ARG A 113 21.77 5.33 -7.05
CA ARG A 113 21.81 6.76 -7.40
C ARG A 113 23.24 7.27 -7.64
N ARG A 114 24.27 6.67 -7.04
CA ARG A 114 25.68 7.00 -7.34
C ARG A 114 26.09 6.59 -8.76
N ARG A 115 25.30 5.76 -9.46
CA ARG A 115 25.50 5.37 -10.86
C ARG A 115 24.34 5.90 -11.73
N PRO A 116 24.38 7.16 -12.18
CA PRO A 116 23.24 7.83 -12.79
C PRO A 116 22.77 7.22 -14.12
N SER A 117 23.63 6.48 -14.84
CA SER A 117 23.25 5.71 -16.03
C SER A 117 22.40 4.48 -15.66
N MET A 118 22.78 3.78 -14.59
CA MET A 118 22.07 2.61 -14.08
C MET A 118 20.73 3.01 -13.46
N ALA A 119 20.71 4.07 -12.64
CA ALA A 119 19.49 4.59 -12.05
C ALA A 119 18.45 5.03 -13.09
N ARG A 120 18.89 5.71 -14.18
CA ARG A 120 18.01 6.15 -15.27
C ARG A 120 17.36 5.01 -16.05
N ARG A 121 17.94 3.82 -16.06
CA ARG A 121 17.37 2.63 -16.72
C ARG A 121 16.57 1.77 -15.74
N PHE A 122 17.11 1.56 -14.55
CA PHE A 122 16.52 0.67 -13.55
C PHE A 122 15.18 1.20 -13.02
N VAL A 123 15.09 2.49 -12.68
CA VAL A 123 13.86 3.04 -12.09
C VAL A 123 12.67 2.92 -13.05
N PRO A 124 12.79 3.29 -14.34
CA PRO A 124 11.70 3.08 -15.29
C PRO A 124 11.36 1.61 -15.53
N ALA A 125 12.38 0.75 -15.69
CA ALA A 125 12.19 -0.67 -15.92
C ALA A 125 11.45 -1.36 -14.76
N ALA A 126 11.88 -1.10 -13.52
CA ALA A 126 11.22 -1.63 -12.33
C ALA A 126 9.78 -1.12 -12.20
N SER A 127 9.54 0.16 -12.45
CA SER A 127 8.21 0.75 -12.39
C SER A 127 7.25 0.15 -13.43
N LEU A 128 7.72 -0.01 -14.67
CA LEU A 128 6.95 -0.65 -15.74
C LEU A 128 6.67 -2.12 -15.42
N ALA A 129 7.66 -2.87 -14.93
CA ALA A 129 7.47 -4.26 -14.54
C ALA A 129 6.41 -4.39 -13.43
N THR A 130 6.49 -3.57 -12.38
CA THR A 130 5.48 -3.54 -11.31
C THR A 130 4.09 -3.17 -11.84
N SER A 131 3.98 -2.15 -12.70
CA SER A 131 2.70 -1.77 -13.31
C SER A 131 2.12 -2.87 -14.20
N LEU A 132 2.94 -3.60 -14.96
CA LEU A 132 2.48 -4.70 -15.82
C LEU A 132 1.98 -5.90 -15.00
N LEU A 133 2.72 -6.29 -13.96
CA LEU A 133 2.30 -7.36 -13.05
C LEU A 133 1.00 -7.00 -12.33
N ALA A 134 0.91 -5.77 -11.83
CA ALA A 134 -0.31 -5.27 -11.19
C ALA A 134 -1.49 -5.15 -12.18
N MET A 135 -1.22 -4.84 -13.45
CA MET A 135 -2.25 -4.85 -14.50
C MET A 135 -2.76 -6.27 -14.76
N GLY A 136 -1.88 -7.27 -14.80
CA GLY A 136 -2.30 -8.67 -14.92
C GLY A 136 -3.23 -9.08 -13.78
N TRP A 137 -2.85 -8.75 -12.54
CA TRP A 137 -3.68 -9.00 -11.36
C TRP A 137 -5.01 -8.21 -11.38
N LEU A 138 -5.00 -6.96 -11.85
CA LEU A 138 -6.21 -6.15 -12.00
C LEU A 138 -7.20 -6.81 -12.97
N LEU A 139 -6.72 -7.28 -14.12
CA LEU A 139 -7.54 -7.94 -15.12
C LEU A 139 -8.12 -9.27 -14.59
N GLU A 140 -7.32 -10.04 -13.84
CA GLU A 140 -7.78 -11.27 -13.19
C GLU A 140 -8.96 -11.01 -12.23
N ARG A 141 -8.95 -9.90 -11.50
CA ARG A 141 -10.04 -9.55 -10.58
C ARG A 141 -11.26 -8.95 -11.27
N MET A 142 -11.10 -8.42 -12.49
CA MET A 142 -12.18 -7.86 -13.31
C MET A 142 -12.93 -8.92 -14.14
N ALA A 143 -12.29 -10.06 -14.42
CA ALA A 143 -12.95 -11.24 -14.97
C ALA A 143 -13.95 -11.84 -13.97
#